data_AF-A0A2V2SM61-F1
#
_entry.id   AF-A0A2V2SM61-F1
#
_cell.length_a   1.000
_cell.length_b   1.000
_cell.length_c   1.000
_cell.angle_alpha   90.00
_cell.angle_beta   90.00
_cell.angle_gamma   90.00
#
_symmetry.space_group_name_H-M   'P 1'
#
loop_
_entity.id
_entity.type
_entity.pdbx_description
1 polymer ?
#
loop_
_entity_poly.entity_id
_entity_poly.type
_entity_poly.pdbx_seq_one_letter_code
_entity_poly.pdbx_strand_id
1 'polypeptide(L)'
;MARQKAPIRNGLRDITVAECANDPAMLAELVERKRQELPVNARKDQRFAQQLEDTVRLLQAVGARSYPQISLRAVLDVLLAVDYFLVLEDDCRDSRDQGYEDDAKELNEVFLKHQTELNEFRLWFSRQQQR
;
A
#
# COMPACT_ATOMS: atom_id res chain seq x y z
N MET A 1 21.07 6.96 -11.48
CA MET A 1 21.30 5.52 -11.24
C MET A 1 20.46 5.12 -10.04
N ALA A 2 19.39 4.35 -10.26
CA ALA A 2 18.58 3.85 -9.14
C ALA A 2 19.41 2.84 -8.35
N ARG A 3 19.76 3.16 -7.10
CA ARG A 3 20.39 2.20 -6.18
C ARG A 3 19.40 1.07 -5.96
N GLN A 4 19.75 -0.16 -6.35
CA GLN A 4 19.02 -1.34 -5.90
C GLN A 4 19.12 -1.39 -4.38
N LYS A 5 18.07 -0.91 -3.69
CA LYS A 5 17.93 -1.06 -2.25
C LYS A 5 17.77 -2.56 -1.94
N ALA A 6 18.43 -2.99 -0.86
CA ALA A 6 18.24 -4.32 -0.30
C ALA A 6 16.74 -4.62 -0.10
N PRO A 7 16.32 -5.90 -0.08
CA PRO A 7 14.95 -6.25 0.28
C PRO A 7 14.57 -5.57 1.59
N ILE A 8 13.38 -4.97 1.64
CA ILE A 8 12.87 -4.30 2.84
C ILE A 8 12.77 -5.37 3.92
N ARG A 9 13.44 -5.16 5.05
CA ARG A 9 13.37 -6.10 6.18
C ARG A 9 12.41 -5.60 7.24
N ASN A 10 12.40 -4.29 7.49
CA ASN A 10 11.69 -3.67 8.60
C ASN A 10 10.53 -2.74 8.17
N GLY A 11 9.98 -2.96 6.97
CA GLY A 11 8.91 -2.10 6.44
C GLY A 11 9.35 -0.65 6.22
N LEU A 12 8.49 0.29 6.59
CA LEU A 12 8.70 1.74 6.54
C LEU A 12 9.83 2.22 7.46
N ARG A 13 10.26 1.42 8.46
CA ARG A 13 11.41 1.78 9.33
C ARG A 13 12.72 1.92 8.57
N ASP A 14 12.83 1.29 7.40
CA ASP A 14 13.99 1.39 6.51
C ASP A 14 13.98 2.66 5.63
N ILE A 15 12.98 3.54 5.79
CA ILE A 15 12.77 4.74 4.99
C ILE A 15 12.78 5.98 5.89
N THR A 16 13.71 6.89 5.63
CA THR A 16 13.75 8.17 6.33
C THR A 16 12.74 9.16 5.75
N VAL A 17 12.34 10.14 6.55
CA VAL A 17 11.48 11.26 6.10
C VAL A 17 12.12 12.00 4.91
N ALA A 18 13.44 12.16 4.91
CA ALA A 18 14.16 12.83 3.81
C ALA A 18 14.07 12.04 2.50
N GLU A 19 14.18 10.71 2.55
CA GLU A 19 14.00 9.86 1.37
C GLU A 19 12.58 9.94 0.85
N CYS A 20 11.59 9.82 1.73
CA CYS A 20 10.17 9.96 1.36
C CYS A 20 9.85 11.34 0.78
N ALA A 21 10.47 12.41 1.29
CA ALA A 21 10.24 13.77 0.78
C ALA A 21 10.83 13.98 -0.62
N ASN A 22 11.96 13.35 -0.91
CA ASN A 22 12.63 13.43 -2.21
C ASN A 22 11.94 12.58 -3.28
N ASP A 23 11.42 11.42 -2.89
CA ASP A 23 10.72 10.51 -3.78
C ASP A 23 9.51 9.87 -3.08
N PRO A 24 8.36 10.56 -3.01
CA PRO A 24 7.17 10.00 -2.39
C PRO A 24 6.60 8.76 -3.11
N ALA A 25 6.87 8.65 -4.42
CA ALA A 25 6.37 7.54 -5.24
C ALA A 25 7.05 6.21 -4.88
N MET A 26 8.24 6.26 -4.28
CA MET A 26 8.95 5.08 -3.80
C MET A 26 8.07 4.20 -2.89
N LEU A 27 7.19 4.79 -2.07
CA LEU A 27 6.32 4.03 -1.16
C LEU A 27 5.38 3.10 -1.93
N ALA A 28 4.82 3.58 -3.05
CA ALA A 28 3.99 2.75 -3.90
C ALA A 28 4.79 1.65 -4.60
N GLU A 29 6.00 1.95 -5.06
CA GLU A 29 6.89 0.98 -5.70
C GLU A 29 7.26 -0.16 -4.74
N LEU A 30 7.45 0.14 -3.46
CA LEU A 30 7.80 -0.86 -2.45
C LEU A 30 6.66 -1.85 -2.21
N VAL A 31 5.43 -1.34 -2.10
CA VAL A 31 4.22 -2.15 -1.94
C VAL A 31 4.00 -3.01 -3.18
N GLU A 32 4.11 -2.41 -4.36
CA GLU A 32 3.95 -3.12 -5.63
C GLU A 32 5.04 -4.20 -5.82
N ARG A 33 6.29 -3.92 -5.44
CA ARG A 33 7.37 -4.91 -5.48
C ARG A 33 7.10 -6.09 -4.56
N LYS A 34 6.73 -5.87 -3.29
CA LYS A 34 6.41 -6.99 -2.37
C LYS A 34 5.21 -7.79 -2.88
N ARG A 35 4.19 -7.12 -3.42
CA ARG A 35 3.04 -7.78 -4.07
C ARG A 35 3.42 -8.65 -5.26
N GLN A 36 4.45 -8.28 -6.02
CA GLN A 36 4.94 -9.08 -7.15
C GLN A 36 5.80 -10.27 -6.69
N GLU A 37 6.64 -10.07 -5.68
CA GLU A 37 7.51 -11.10 -5.11
C GLU A 37 6.72 -12.16 -4.33
N LEU A 38 5.72 -11.72 -3.57
CA LEU A 38 4.81 -12.56 -2.80
C LEU A 38 3.37 -12.21 -3.22
N PRO A 39 2.85 -12.86 -4.28
CA PRO A 39 1.53 -12.54 -4.79
C PRO A 39 0.43 -13.02 -3.86
N VAL A 40 -0.44 -12.09 -3.47
CA VAL A 40 -1.71 -12.41 -2.81
C VAL A 40 -2.54 -13.31 -3.74
N ASN A 41 -2.99 -14.45 -3.20
CA ASN A 41 -3.90 -15.33 -3.93
C ASN A 41 -5.29 -14.70 -4.00
N ALA A 42 -5.55 -13.92 -5.04
CA ALA A 42 -6.84 -13.23 -5.23
C ALA A 42 -8.06 -14.17 -5.28
N ARG A 43 -7.87 -15.48 -5.50
CA ARG A 43 -8.97 -16.46 -5.42
C ARG A 43 -9.36 -16.81 -3.98
N LYS A 44 -8.42 -16.69 -3.04
CA LYS A 44 -8.66 -16.88 -1.61
C LYS A 44 -9.06 -15.57 -0.92
N ASP A 45 -8.41 -14.47 -1.29
CA ASP A 45 -8.69 -13.15 -0.70
C ASP A 45 -8.75 -12.05 -1.77
N GLN A 46 -9.91 -11.96 -2.42
CA GLN A 46 -10.16 -10.95 -3.45
C GLN A 46 -10.19 -9.53 -2.87
N ARG A 47 -10.71 -9.38 -1.64
CA ARG A 47 -10.88 -8.06 -1.02
C ARG A 47 -9.52 -7.47 -0.69
N PHE A 48 -8.63 -8.24 -0.07
CA PHE A 48 -7.29 -7.78 0.25
C PHE A 48 -6.48 -7.45 -1.00
N ALA A 49 -6.55 -8.30 -2.03
CA ALA A 49 -5.90 -8.03 -3.30
C ALA A 49 -6.35 -6.70 -3.93
N GLN A 50 -7.65 -6.38 -3.87
CA GLN A 50 -8.20 -5.12 -4.35
C GLN A 50 -7.75 -3.93 -3.48
N GLN A 51 -7.75 -4.09 -2.16
CA GLN A 51 -7.33 -3.04 -1.23
C GLN A 51 -5.85 -2.70 -1.41
N LEU A 52 -4.98 -3.68 -1.62
CA LEU A 52 -3.57 -3.45 -1.94
C LEU A 52 -3.40 -2.71 -3.27
N GLU A 53 -4.15 -3.09 -4.29
CA GLU A 53 -4.12 -2.38 -5.58
C GLU A 53 -4.56 -0.91 -5.43
N ASP A 54 -5.62 -0.68 -4.67
CA ASP A 54 -6.10 0.68 -4.38
C ASP A 54 -5.10 1.49 -3.57
N THR A 55 -4.41 0.86 -2.61
CA THR A 55 -3.30 1.44 -1.87
C THR A 55 -2.18 1.88 -2.81
N VAL A 56 -1.71 1.01 -3.71
CA VAL A 56 -0.63 1.34 -4.65
C VAL A 56 -1.03 2.54 -5.51
N ARG A 57 -2.24 2.52 -6.07
CA ARG A 57 -2.77 3.61 -6.90
C ARG A 57 -2.89 4.92 -6.11
N LEU A 58 -3.36 4.84 -4.86
CA LEU A 58 -3.49 5.99 -3.99
C LEU A 58 -2.13 6.62 -3.69
N LEU A 59 -1.15 5.81 -3.28
CA LEU A 59 0.20 6.28 -2.97
C LEU A 59 0.89 6.88 -4.21
N GLN A 60 0.67 6.30 -5.40
CA GLN A 60 1.12 6.89 -6.66
C GLN A 60 0.47 8.26 -6.91
N ALA A 61 -0.85 8.38 -6.75
CA ALA A 61 -1.57 9.63 -6.98
C ALA A 61 -1.18 10.72 -5.98
N VAL A 62 -1.00 10.35 -4.70
CA VAL A 62 -0.52 11.26 -3.65
C VAL A 62 0.93 11.68 -3.94
N GLY A 63 1.80 10.73 -4.28
CA GLY A 63 3.21 11.02 -4.57
C GLY A 63 3.39 11.89 -5.82
N ALA A 64 2.58 11.67 -6.85
CA ALA A 64 2.51 12.51 -8.05
C ALA A 64 1.74 13.83 -7.85
N ARG A 65 1.16 14.06 -6.65
CA ARG A 65 0.33 15.22 -6.31
C ARG A 65 -0.87 15.41 -7.25
N SER A 66 -1.40 14.33 -7.82
CA SER A 66 -2.55 14.36 -8.74
C SER A 66 -3.91 14.24 -8.04
N TYR A 67 -3.93 13.76 -6.78
CA TYR A 67 -5.13 13.67 -5.97
C TYR A 67 -4.97 14.36 -4.60
N PRO A 68 -5.21 15.69 -4.51
CA PRO A 68 -5.03 16.46 -3.27
C PRO A 68 -6.19 16.35 -2.28
N GLN A 69 -7.27 15.63 -2.63
CA GLN A 69 -8.52 15.62 -1.85
C GLN A 69 -8.51 14.62 -0.69
N ILE A 70 -7.57 13.67 -0.66
CA ILE A 70 -7.45 12.73 0.45
C ILE A 70 -6.85 13.43 1.67
N SER A 71 -7.36 13.12 2.86
CA SER A 71 -6.80 13.66 4.09
C SER A 71 -5.41 13.07 4.38
N LEU A 72 -4.52 13.88 4.95
CA LEU A 72 -3.22 13.41 5.43
C LEU A 72 -3.38 12.27 6.45
N ARG A 73 -4.44 12.30 7.26
CA ARG A 73 -4.75 11.25 8.23
C ARG A 73 -5.04 9.92 7.53
N ALA A 74 -5.85 9.91 6.48
CA ALA A 74 -6.15 8.70 5.73
C ALA A 74 -4.89 8.12 5.06
N VAL A 75 -4.03 8.99 4.50
CA VAL A 75 -2.74 8.55 3.92
C VAL A 75 -1.84 7.92 4.99
N LEU A 76 -1.71 8.54 6.16
CA LEU A 76 -0.89 7.99 7.25
C LEU A 76 -1.42 6.65 7.78
N ASP A 77 -2.74 6.54 7.98
CA ASP A 77 -3.35 5.30 8.43
C ASP A 77 -3.18 4.18 7.37
N VAL A 78 -3.30 4.50 6.07
CA VAL A 78 -3.01 3.54 4.99
C VAL A 78 -1.54 3.12 5.00
N LEU A 79 -0.62 4.07 5.16
CA LEU A 79 0.81 3.74 5.24
C LEU A 79 1.13 2.83 6.43
N LEU A 80 0.53 3.08 7.59
CA LEU A 80 0.72 2.24 8.79
C LEU A 80 0.14 0.84 8.60
N ALA A 81 -1.06 0.69 8.03
CA ALA A 81 -1.63 -0.63 7.77
C ALA A 81 -0.81 -1.41 6.73
N VAL A 82 -0.23 -0.71 5.76
CA VAL A 82 0.61 -1.32 4.73
C VAL A 82 2.02 -1.62 5.24
N ASP A 83 2.46 -0.97 6.31
CA ASP A 83 3.72 -1.30 6.99
C ASP A 83 3.71 -2.74 7.50
N TYR A 84 2.58 -3.20 8.08
CA TYR A 84 2.36 -4.61 8.43
C TYR A 84 2.60 -5.51 7.23
N PHE A 85 1.96 -5.18 6.10
CA PHE A 85 2.19 -5.88 4.84
C PHE A 85 3.62 -5.75 4.33
N LEU A 86 4.47 -4.80 4.74
CA LEU A 86 5.84 -4.63 4.25
C LEU A 86 6.90 -5.30 5.12
N VAL A 87 6.62 -5.55 6.40
CA VAL A 87 7.54 -6.22 7.32
C VAL A 87 7.72 -7.69 6.89
N LEU A 88 8.96 -8.19 6.89
CA LEU A 88 9.28 -9.59 6.55
C LEU A 88 9.75 -10.41 7.76
N GLU A 89 10.03 -9.74 8.89
CA GLU A 89 10.48 -10.34 10.15
C GLU A 89 9.32 -10.51 11.15
N ASP A 90 8.17 -11.02 10.69
CA ASP A 90 7.09 -11.46 11.59
C ASP A 90 7.19 -12.98 11.85
N ASP A 91 6.83 -13.41 13.06
CA ASP A 91 6.84 -14.81 13.49
C ASP A 91 5.85 -15.66 12.67
N CYS A 92 4.79 -15.04 12.13
CA CYS A 92 3.95 -15.62 11.08
C CYS A 92 4.50 -15.23 9.70
N ARG A 93 5.29 -16.11 9.08
CA ARG A 93 5.83 -15.84 7.75
C ARG A 93 4.70 -15.71 6.71
N ASP A 94 4.55 -14.52 6.15
CA ASP A 94 3.82 -14.26 4.92
C ASP A 94 4.17 -15.33 3.89
N SER A 95 3.20 -16.18 3.56
CA SER A 95 3.40 -17.21 2.57
C SER A 95 2.20 -17.29 1.66
N ARG A 96 2.48 -17.66 0.41
CA ARG A 96 1.49 -17.91 -0.65
C ARG A 96 0.38 -18.88 -0.21
N ASP A 97 0.67 -19.72 0.79
CA ASP A 97 -0.16 -20.81 1.27
C ASP A 97 -0.74 -20.62 2.68
N GLN A 98 -0.10 -19.85 3.58
CA GLN A 98 -0.54 -19.63 4.98
C GLN A 98 -0.79 -18.17 5.38
N GLY A 99 -1.04 -17.30 4.41
CA GLY A 99 -2.02 -16.22 4.60
C GLY A 99 -1.44 -14.85 4.96
N TYR A 100 -2.17 -13.84 4.50
CA TYR A 100 -2.04 -12.43 4.83
C TYR A 100 -3.19 -12.03 5.77
N GLU A 101 -3.65 -12.94 6.64
CA GLU A 101 -4.92 -12.74 7.35
C GLU A 101 -4.86 -11.52 8.28
N ASP A 102 -3.74 -11.33 8.96
CA ASP A 102 -3.52 -10.17 9.82
C ASP A 102 -3.33 -8.89 9.00
N ASP A 103 -2.56 -8.93 7.90
CA ASP A 103 -2.43 -7.77 7.00
C ASP A 103 -3.76 -7.37 6.36
N ALA A 104 -4.55 -8.38 5.96
CA ALA A 104 -5.85 -8.20 5.37
C ALA A 104 -6.81 -7.58 6.37
N LYS A 105 -6.74 -8.00 7.63
CA LYS A 105 -7.51 -7.42 8.72
C LYS A 105 -7.13 -5.96 8.96
N GLU A 106 -5.85 -5.66 9.14
CA GLU A 106 -5.35 -4.30 9.40
C GLU A 106 -5.70 -3.34 8.24
N LEU A 107 -5.42 -3.76 7.00
CA LEU A 107 -5.75 -2.97 5.83
C LEU A 107 -7.27 -2.80 5.70
N ASN A 108 -8.04 -3.83 6.00
CA ASN A 108 -9.49 -3.73 5.97
C ASN A 108 -10.06 -2.77 7.02
N GLU A 109 -9.54 -2.77 8.24
CA GLU A 109 -9.96 -1.84 9.29
C GLU A 109 -9.73 -0.38 8.88
N VAL A 110 -8.57 -0.10 8.26
CA VAL A 110 -8.27 1.23 7.71
C VAL A 110 -9.22 1.60 6.55
N PHE A 111 -9.50 0.66 5.65
CA PHE A 111 -10.43 0.89 4.54
C PHE A 111 -11.87 1.13 5.02
N LEU A 112 -12.29 0.52 6.13
CA LEU A 112 -13.58 0.80 6.75
C LEU A 112 -13.59 2.16 7.44
N LYS A 113 -12.51 2.50 8.16
CA LYS A 113 -12.34 3.79 8.85
C LYS A 113 -12.39 4.99 7.90
N HIS A 114 -11.78 4.86 6.73
CA HIS A 114 -11.68 5.92 5.71
C HIS A 114 -12.53 5.64 4.47
N GLN A 115 -13.61 4.87 4.62
CA GLN A 115 -14.40 4.37 3.50
C GLN A 115 -14.87 5.48 2.55
N THR A 116 -15.33 6.61 3.07
CA THR A 116 -15.80 7.73 2.25
C THR A 116 -14.69 8.28 1.37
N GLU A 117 -13.54 8.63 1.95
CA GLU A 117 -12.40 9.22 1.23
C GLU A 117 -11.83 8.24 0.18
N LEU A 118 -11.75 6.96 0.52
CA LEU A 118 -11.24 5.93 -0.38
C LEU A 118 -12.22 5.61 -1.52
N ASN A 119 -13.52 5.68 -1.27
CA ASN A 119 -14.53 5.55 -2.33
C ASN A 119 -14.52 6.76 -3.27
N GLU A 120 -14.34 7.97 -2.75
CA GLU A 120 -14.16 9.18 -3.57
C GLU A 120 -12.91 9.06 -4.45
N PHE A 121 -11.80 8.57 -3.88
CA PHE A 121 -10.59 8.29 -4.63
C PHE A 121 -10.82 7.27 -5.76
N ARG A 122 -11.48 6.14 -5.48
CA ARG A 122 -11.79 5.11 -6.49
C ARG A 122 -12.63 5.69 -7.65
N LEU A 123 -13.64 6.49 -7.32
CA LEU A 123 -14.48 7.15 -8.31
C LEU A 123 -13.66 8.12 -9.17
N TRP A 124 -12.82 8.96 -8.54
CA TRP A 124 -11.93 9.86 -9.26
C TRP A 124 -10.98 9.09 -10.19
N PHE A 125 -10.32 8.05 -9.68
CA PHE A 125 -9.34 7.26 -10.44
C PHE A 125 -9.97 6.58 -11.66
N SER A 126 -11.17 6.00 -11.49
CA SER A 126 -11.92 5.38 -12.60
C SER A 126 -12.22 6.36 -13.74
N ARG A 127 -12.47 7.63 -13.43
CA ARG A 127 -12.71 8.69 -14.44
C ARG A 127 -11.44 9.10 -15.18
N GLN A 128 -10.27 8.97 -14.55
CA GLN A 128 -8.99 9.26 -15.21
C GLN A 128 -8.63 8.18 -16.24
N GLN A 129 -8.98 6.91 -16.00
CA GLN A 129 -8.69 5.81 -16.93
C GLN A 129 -9.56 5.81 -18.20
N GLN A 130 -10.67 6.56 -18.20
CA GLN A 130 -11.57 6.68 -19.35
C GLN A 130 -11.22 7.86 -20.27
N ARG A 131 -10.19 8.64 -19.92
CA ARG A 131 -9.70 9.78 -20.68
C ARG A 131 -8.45 9.39 -21.46
#